data_AF-A0A2N4YQA2-F1
#
_entry.id   AF-A0A2N4YQA2-F1
#
_cell.length_a   1.000
_cell.length_b   1.000
_cell.length_c   1.000
_cell.angle_alpha   90.00
_cell.angle_beta   90.00
_cell.angle_gamma   90.00
#
_symmetry.space_group_name_H-M   'P 1'
#
loop_
_entity.id
_entity.type
_entity.pdbx_description
1 polymer ?
#
loop_
_entity_poly.entity_id
_entity_poly.type
_entity_poly.pdbx_seq_one_letter_code
_entity_poly.pdbx_strand_id
1 'polypeptide(L)'
;MKARYKAVVDRYAQAIRSGQLPAGTRLPTHRTLAAGERISLATATRVYRELEEMGLVSGETGRGTFVRDLSLPPGHGVDQQVVAADVVDLNFNYPSLPEQGDA
;
A
#
# COMPACT_ATOMS: atom_id res chain seq x y z
N MET A 1 0.66 -20.84 -18.39
CA MET A 1 0.09 -19.47 -18.46
C MET A 1 0.52 -18.60 -17.26
N LYS A 2 1.83 -18.42 -17.00
CA LYS A 2 2.34 -17.53 -15.91
C LYS A 2 2.85 -16.16 -16.43
N ALA A 3 3.14 -16.04 -17.72
CA ALA A 3 3.85 -14.88 -18.27
C ALA A 3 3.02 -13.57 -18.28
N ARG A 4 1.70 -13.65 -18.52
CA ARG A 4 0.88 -12.47 -18.79
C ARG A 4 0.64 -11.60 -17.56
N TYR A 5 0.37 -12.18 -16.39
CA TYR A 5 0.18 -11.40 -15.16
C TYR A 5 1.50 -10.82 -14.64
N LYS A 6 2.60 -11.57 -14.76
CA LYS A 6 3.93 -11.12 -14.34
C LYS A 6 4.38 -9.89 -15.13
N ALA A 7 4.10 -9.84 -16.43
CA ALA A 7 4.41 -8.67 -17.27
C ALA A 7 3.62 -7.42 -16.83
N VAL A 8 2.35 -7.60 -16.44
CA VAL A 8 1.53 -6.50 -15.89
C VAL A 8 2.13 -6.03 -14.56
N VAL A 9 2.41 -6.95 -13.64
CA VAL A 9 3.05 -6.64 -12.35
C VAL A 9 4.35 -5.85 -12.54
N ASP A 10 5.25 -6.31 -13.41
CA ASP A 10 6.54 -5.66 -13.66
C ASP A 10 6.36 -4.23 -14.21
N ARG A 11 5.42 -4.05 -15.15
CA ARG A 11 5.13 -2.73 -15.73
C ARG A 11 4.63 -1.74 -14.69
N TYR A 12 3.73 -2.17 -13.80
CA TYR A 12 3.25 -1.33 -12.69
C TYR A 12 4.36 -1.07 -11.68
N ALA A 13 5.16 -2.08 -11.33
CA ALA A 13 6.27 -1.93 -10.42
C ALA A 13 7.31 -0.94 -10.94
N GLN A 14 7.65 -0.99 -12.23
CA GLN A 14 8.53 0.00 -12.85
C GLN A 14 7.91 1.39 -12.88
N ALA A 15 6.64 1.53 -13.24
CA ALA A 15 5.98 2.85 -13.23
C ALA A 15 5.98 3.50 -11.84
N ILE A 16 5.80 2.71 -10.78
CA ILE A 16 5.87 3.17 -9.38
C ILE A 16 7.33 3.54 -9.03
N ARG A 17 8.29 2.66 -9.31
CA ARG A 17 9.72 2.88 -9.00
C ARG A 17 10.34 4.05 -9.77
N SER A 18 9.92 4.27 -11.01
CA SER A 18 10.37 5.39 -11.83
C SER A 18 9.71 6.72 -11.44
N GLY A 19 8.78 6.73 -10.46
CA GLY A 19 8.08 7.93 -10.02
C GLY A 19 6.97 8.40 -10.99
N GLN A 20 6.63 7.60 -11.99
CA GLN A 20 5.53 7.88 -12.92
C GLN A 20 4.17 7.81 -12.21
N LEU A 21 4.10 6.99 -11.15
CA LEU A 21 2.99 6.92 -10.21
C LEU A 21 3.53 7.30 -8.82
N PRO A 22 3.36 8.55 -8.38
CA PRO A 22 3.85 8.99 -7.08
C PRO A 22 3.09 8.31 -5.94
N ALA A 23 3.75 8.21 -4.78
CA ALA A 23 3.13 7.72 -3.56
C ALA A 23 1.83 8.47 -3.24
N GLY A 24 0.83 7.75 -2.74
CA GLY A 24 -0.51 8.28 -2.48
C GLY A 24 -1.40 8.40 -3.72
N THR A 25 -0.91 8.09 -4.93
CA THR A 25 -1.76 8.04 -6.12
C THR A 25 -2.77 6.91 -6.00
N ARG A 26 -4.05 7.22 -6.25
CA ARG A 26 -5.12 6.22 -6.29
C ARG A 26 -5.02 5.39 -7.56
N LEU A 27 -4.82 4.09 -7.42
CA LEU A 27 -4.85 3.14 -8.52
C LEU A 27 -6.28 2.86 -9.00
N PRO A 28 -6.44 2.41 -10.26
CA PRO A 28 -7.71 1.88 -10.74
C PRO A 28 -8.17 0.70 -9.87
N THR A 29 -9.46 0.40 -9.91
CA THR A 29 -10.02 -0.78 -9.22
C THR A 29 -9.67 -2.06 -9.97
N HIS A 30 -9.73 -3.20 -9.26
CA HIS A 30 -9.58 -4.55 -9.82
C HIS A 30 -10.37 -4.77 -11.13
N ARG A 31 -11.62 -4.31 -11.19
CA ARG A 31 -12.46 -4.43 -12.40
C ARG A 31 -11.95 -3.56 -13.55
N THR A 32 -11.47 -2.36 -13.26
CA THR A 32 -10.93 -1.43 -14.26
C THR A 32 -9.62 -1.95 -14.84
N LEU A 33 -8.73 -2.48 -13.99
CA LEU A 33 -7.49 -3.13 -14.42
C LEU A 33 -7.78 -4.36 -15.29
N ALA A 34 -8.73 -5.20 -14.86
CA ALA A 34 -9.17 -6.37 -15.63
C ALA A 34 -9.70 -5.98 -17.02
N ALA A 35 -10.51 -4.93 -17.11
CA ALA A 35 -11.06 -4.44 -18.36
C ALA A 35 -9.97 -3.84 -19.28
N GLY A 36 -9.06 -3.04 -18.74
CA GLY A 36 -7.98 -2.39 -19.51
C GLY A 36 -6.96 -3.38 -20.06
N GLU A 37 -6.53 -4.35 -19.24
CA GLU A 37 -5.54 -5.36 -19.66
C GLU A 37 -6.18 -6.59 -20.32
N ARG A 38 -7.52 -6.65 -20.40
CA ARG A 38 -8.30 -7.82 -20.87
C ARG A 38 -7.90 -9.11 -20.16
N ILE A 39 -7.80 -9.06 -18.84
CA ILE A 39 -7.46 -10.21 -17.99
C ILE A 39 -8.64 -10.59 -17.08
N SER A 40 -8.68 -11.83 -16.63
CA SER A 40 -9.70 -12.29 -15.67
C SER A 40 -9.56 -11.55 -14.34
N LEU A 41 -10.69 -11.35 -13.63
CA LEU A 41 -10.69 -10.70 -12.32
C LEU A 41 -9.74 -11.40 -11.32
N ALA A 42 -9.71 -12.73 -11.32
CA ALA A 42 -8.78 -13.52 -10.50
C ALA A 42 -7.30 -13.19 -10.80
N THR A 43 -6.97 -12.88 -12.06
CA THR A 43 -5.63 -12.45 -12.45
C THR A 43 -5.35 -11.02 -12.00
N ALA A 44 -6.31 -10.11 -12.13
CA ALA A 44 -6.19 -8.75 -11.61
C ALA A 44 -5.96 -8.73 -10.09
N THR A 45 -6.74 -9.50 -9.33
CA THR A 45 -6.54 -9.67 -7.88
C THR A 45 -5.16 -10.21 -7.57
N ARG A 46 -4.65 -11.17 -8.34
CA ARG A 46 -3.28 -11.67 -8.18
C ARG A 46 -2.24 -10.60 -8.47
N VAL A 47 -2.42 -9.77 -9.50
CA VAL A 47 -1.52 -8.65 -9.81
C VAL A 47 -1.44 -7.68 -8.63
N TYR A 48 -2.58 -7.24 -8.08
CA TYR A 48 -2.60 -6.32 -6.94
C TYR A 48 -2.00 -6.93 -5.68
N ARG A 49 -2.29 -8.20 -5.42
CA ARG A 49 -1.71 -8.92 -4.28
C ARG A 49 -0.19 -8.97 -4.36
N GLU A 50 0.37 -9.27 -5.53
CA GLU A 50 1.84 -9.32 -5.69
C GLU A 50 2.46 -7.92 -5.56
N LEU A 51 1.78 -6.87 -6.04
CA LEU A 51 2.22 -5.48 -5.84
C LEU A 51 2.18 -5.08 -4.36
N GLU A 52 1.19 -5.56 -3.60
CA GLU A 52 1.07 -5.34 -2.16
C GLU A 52 2.12 -6.12 -1.38
N GLU A 53 2.38 -7.38 -1.74
CA GLU A 53 3.45 -8.21 -1.17
C GLU A 53 4.85 -7.61 -1.42
N MET A 54 5.03 -6.89 -2.53
CA MET A 54 6.24 -6.12 -2.81
C MET A 54 6.30 -4.76 -2.08
N GLY A 55 5.25 -4.38 -1.35
CA GLY A 55 5.17 -3.09 -0.66
C GLY A 55 5.04 -1.90 -1.61
N LEU A 56 4.60 -2.10 -2.84
CA LEU A 56 4.46 -1.03 -3.85
C LEU A 56 3.10 -0.34 -3.76
N VAL A 57 2.07 -1.03 -3.27
CA VAL A 57 0.71 -0.54 -3.13
C VAL A 57 0.11 -0.98 -1.80
N SER A 58 -0.95 -0.30 -1.35
CA SER A 58 -1.74 -0.68 -0.18
C SER A 58 -3.21 -0.63 -0.54
N GLY A 59 -3.93 -1.76 -0.37
CA GLY A 59 -5.37 -1.81 -0.52
C GLY A 59 -6.09 -1.49 0.79
N GLU A 60 -6.99 -0.52 0.78
CA GLU A 60 -7.90 -0.26 1.90
C GLU A 60 -9.35 -0.57 1.49
N THR A 61 -9.97 -1.51 2.22
CA THR A 61 -11.35 -1.93 2.01
C THR A 61 -12.30 -0.75 2.17
N GLY A 62 -12.92 -0.32 1.08
CA GLY A 62 -13.87 0.79 1.04
C GLY A 62 -13.32 2.12 0.52
N ARG A 63 -11.99 2.32 0.50
CA ARG A 63 -11.37 3.56 -0.01
C ARG A 63 -10.62 3.38 -1.33
N GLY A 64 -10.19 2.14 -1.64
CA GLY A 64 -9.54 1.79 -2.89
C GLY A 64 -8.10 1.32 -2.69
N THR A 65 -7.28 1.43 -3.73
CA THR A 65 -5.88 1.01 -3.69
C THR A 65 -4.99 2.21 -3.97
N PHE A 66 -3.95 2.40 -3.16
CA PHE A 66 -3.04 3.54 -3.24
C PHE A 66 -1.58 3.09 -3.41
N VAL A 67 -0.78 3.87 -4.13
CA VAL A 67 0.67 3.63 -4.25
C VAL A 67 1.34 3.92 -2.91
N ARG A 68 2.17 3.01 -2.42
CA ARG A 68 2.95 3.20 -1.20
C ARG A 68 4.22 4.01 -1.48
N ASP A 69 4.63 4.81 -0.51
CA ASP A 69 5.92 5.49 -0.58
C ASP A 69 7.08 4.51 -0.40
N LEU A 70 7.98 4.46 -1.38
CA LEU A 70 9.19 3.62 -1.37
C LEU A 70 10.42 4.34 -0.80
N SER A 71 10.31 5.65 -0.53
CA SER A 71 11.41 6.45 0.02
C SER A 71 11.47 6.41 1.54
N LEU A 72 10.37 6.05 2.19
CA LEU A 72 10.27 5.89 3.63
C LEU A 72 10.63 4.45 4.06
N PRO A 73 11.53 4.27 5.05
CA PRO A 73 11.83 2.95 5.59
C PRO A 73 10.56 2.29 6.16
N PRO A 74 10.45 0.95 6.11
CA PRO A 74 9.24 0.18 6.45
C PRO A 74 8.79 0.26 7.92
N GLY A 75 9.26 1.21 8.70
CA GLY A 75 8.80 1.51 10.06
C GLY A 75 8.17 2.89 10.25
N HIS A 76 8.13 3.77 9.25
CA HIS A 76 7.71 5.19 9.38
C HIS A 76 6.90 5.71 8.17
N GLY A 77 6.24 4.83 7.43
CA GLY A 77 5.35 5.24 6.33
C GLY A 77 3.94 5.44 6.87
N VAL A 78 3.63 6.68 7.24
CA VAL A 78 2.29 7.15 7.61
C VAL A 78 1.19 6.41 6.86
N ASP A 79 0.36 5.72 7.64
CA ASP A 79 -1.00 5.36 7.25
C ASP A 79 -1.61 6.60 6.58
N GLN A 80 -2.24 6.42 5.42
CA GLN A 80 -2.90 7.51 4.71
C GLN A 80 -4.19 7.89 5.45
N GLN A 81 -4.07 8.25 6.73
CA GLN A 81 -5.07 8.94 7.51
C GLN A 81 -4.86 10.44 7.33
N VAL A 82 -5.07 10.91 6.10
CA VAL A 82 -5.30 12.34 5.84
C VAL A 82 -6.80 12.51 5.60
N VAL A 83 -7.58 12.31 6.64
CA VAL A 83 -8.92 12.88 6.73
C VAL A 83 -9.03 13.67 8.03
N ALA A 84 -9.23 14.97 7.83
CA ALA A 84 -9.52 16.01 8.80
C ALA A 84 -8.35 16.43 9.72
N ALA A 85 -7.94 17.68 9.52
CA ALA A 85 -7.37 18.49 10.59
C ALA A 85 -8.21 18.35 11.87
N ASP A 86 -7.52 18.36 13.01
CA ASP A 86 -8.08 18.44 14.37
C ASP A 86 -8.58 17.12 15.00
N VAL A 87 -7.66 16.19 15.30
CA VAL A 87 -7.77 15.34 16.50
C VAL A 87 -6.38 14.90 16.98
N VAL A 88 -6.19 15.05 18.28
CA VAL A 88 -4.97 14.91 19.06
C VAL A 88 -4.41 13.49 19.03
N ASP A 89 -3.08 13.37 18.92
CA ASP A 89 -2.33 12.14 19.17
C ASP A 89 -2.30 11.83 20.69
N LEU A 90 -3.03 10.79 21.11
CA LEU A 90 -3.09 10.33 22.52
C LEU A 90 -2.75 8.85 22.69
N ASN A 91 -2.04 8.23 21.73
CA ASN A 91 -1.68 6.81 21.85
C ASN A 91 -0.16 6.59 21.90
N PHE A 92 0.53 7.39 22.72
CA PHE A 92 1.77 6.96 23.34
C PHE A 92 1.47 6.15 24.60
N ASN A 93 1.13 4.87 24.44
CA ASN A 93 1.24 3.92 25.53
C ASN A 93 2.69 3.42 25.57
N TYR A 94 3.57 4.22 26.18
CA TYR A 94 4.84 3.68 26.67
C TYR A 94 4.49 2.72 27.81
N PRO A 95 4.86 1.43 27.77
CA PRO A 95 4.88 0.64 28.98
C PRO A 95 5.98 1.23 29.86
N SER A 96 5.57 2.06 30.82
CA SER A 96 6.38 2.45 31.97
C SER A 96 6.90 1.16 32.60
N LEU A 97 8.18 0.87 32.44
CA LEU A 97 8.85 -0.08 33.33
C LEU A 97 8.76 0.51 34.73
N PRO A 98 8.10 -0.16 35.70
CA PRO A 98 8.26 0.25 37.08
C PRO A 98 9.69 -0.13 37.50
N GLU A 99 10.59 0.85 37.53
CA GLU A 99 11.68 0.86 38.52
C GLU A 99 11.05 0.95 39.92
N GLN A 100 10.51 -0.17 40.41
CA GLN A 100 10.15 -0.26 41.82
C GLN A 100 11.44 -0.40 42.62
N GLY A 101 11.92 0.73 43.13
CA GLY A 101 12.95 0.78 44.15
C GLY A 101 12.48 0.19 45.48
N ASP A 102 13.48 -0.30 46.20
CA ASP A 102 13.64 -0.35 47.66
C ASP A 102 12.80 -1.36 48.48
N ALA A 103 13.47 -2.46 48.83
CA ALA A 103 13.71 -2.86 50.22
C ALA A 103 15.00 -3.69 50.32
#